data_AF-A0A6P7IMV4-F1
#
_entry.id   AF-A0A6P7IMV4-F1
#
_cell.length_a   1.000
_cell.length_b   1.000
_cell.length_c   1.000
_cell.angle_alpha   90.00
_cell.angle_beta   90.00
_cell.angle_gamma   90.00
#
_symmetry.space_group_name_H-M   'P 1'
#
loop_
_entity.id
_entity.type
_entity.pdbx_description
1 polymer ?
#
loop_
_entity_poly.entity_id
_entity_poly.type
_entity_poly.pdbx_seq_one_letter_code
_entity_poly.pdbx_strand_id
1 'polypeptide(L)'
;MPLPPALLARLAKRGIVKPTDQEADEEIIAEDYDDNNVDYEATRQENLPPNWYKVFDPACGLPYYWNVDSDLVAWLSPNDPSAVITKSSKKMRAEGGDDRAERQYEKSDRERERDRDRERDRVRDRERDRDRDRDRDDGRDRDRRKQRRDDIAPYSKNKRGRKDDEMDPMDPSAYSDAPRGSWSSGLPKRNEAKTGADTTAAGPLFQQRPYPSPGAVLRANAANQIPKE
;
A
#
# COMPACT_ATOMS: atom_id res chain seq x y z
N MET A 1 -30.60 -44.79 -72.75
CA MET A 1 -29.44 -45.13 -71.90
C MET A 1 -29.26 -44.01 -70.89
N PRO A 2 -29.14 -44.30 -69.58
CA PRO A 2 -28.91 -43.24 -68.59
C PRO A 2 -27.55 -42.57 -68.82
N LEU A 3 -27.48 -41.25 -68.67
CA LEU A 3 -26.23 -40.50 -68.79
C LEU A 3 -25.32 -40.78 -67.59
N PRO A 4 -23.99 -40.86 -67.76
CA PRO A 4 -23.08 -41.06 -66.64
C PRO A 4 -23.08 -39.82 -65.72
N PRO A 5 -22.95 -40.00 -64.38
CA PRO A 5 -23.11 -38.93 -63.40
C PRO A 5 -22.24 -37.69 -63.63
N ALA A 6 -21.00 -37.89 -64.08
CA ALA A 6 -20.06 -36.80 -64.36
C ALA A 6 -20.50 -35.91 -65.54
N LEU A 7 -21.17 -36.48 -66.55
CA LEU A 7 -21.74 -35.71 -67.66
C LEU A 7 -22.99 -34.95 -67.22
N LEU A 8 -23.84 -35.56 -66.39
CA LEU A 8 -25.04 -34.93 -65.85
C LEU A 8 -24.68 -33.68 -65.04
N ALA A 9 -23.70 -33.77 -64.13
CA ALA A 9 -23.23 -32.62 -63.35
C ALA A 9 -22.66 -31.48 -64.22
N ARG A 10 -21.92 -31.81 -65.28
CA ARG A 10 -21.40 -30.81 -66.24
C ARG A 10 -22.49 -30.15 -67.06
N LEU A 11 -23.50 -30.90 -67.49
CA LEU A 11 -24.66 -30.38 -68.24
C LEU A 11 -25.56 -29.53 -67.34
N ALA A 12 -25.76 -29.92 -66.08
CA ALA A 12 -26.49 -29.14 -65.09
C ALA A 12 -25.79 -27.80 -64.79
N LYS A 13 -24.46 -27.80 -64.60
CA LYS A 13 -23.66 -26.57 -64.42
C LYS A 13 -23.73 -25.62 -65.63
N ARG A 14 -23.99 -26.15 -66.83
CA ARG A 14 -24.20 -25.33 -68.04
C ARG A 14 -25.66 -24.97 -68.31
N GLY A 15 -26.57 -25.32 -67.40
CA GLY A 15 -28.00 -25.00 -67.49
C GLY A 15 -28.76 -25.80 -68.57
N ILE A 16 -28.16 -26.88 -69.08
CA ILE A 16 -28.74 -27.70 -70.15
C ILE A 16 -29.71 -28.75 -69.57
N VAL A 17 -29.46 -29.20 -68.34
CA VAL A 17 -30.29 -30.20 -67.65
C VAL A 17 -30.66 -29.65 -66.27
N LYS A 18 -31.94 -29.69 -65.91
CA LYS A 18 -32.40 -29.31 -64.56
C LYS A 18 -31.95 -30.39 -63.57
N PRO A 19 -31.19 -30.06 -62.50
CA PRO A 19 -30.94 -31.03 -61.45
C PRO A 19 -32.31 -31.41 -60.84
N THR A 20 -32.65 -32.69 -60.88
CA THR A 20 -33.79 -33.22 -60.14
C THR A 20 -33.40 -33.28 -58.67
N ASP A 21 -34.13 -32.55 -57.83
CA ASP A 21 -33.95 -32.43 -56.38
C ASP A 21 -34.08 -33.79 -55.69
N GLN A 22 -32.97 -34.50 -55.53
CA GLN A 22 -32.91 -35.69 -54.71
C GLN A 22 -31.61 -35.70 -53.91
N GLU A 23 -31.79 -35.54 -52.60
CA GLU A 23 -30.89 -35.98 -51.54
C GLU A 23 -29.52 -35.28 -51.52
N ALA A 24 -29.54 -34.00 -51.14
CA ALA A 24 -28.52 -33.49 -50.23
C ALA A 24 -28.92 -33.89 -48.80
N ASP A 25 -28.83 -35.18 -48.52
CA ASP A 25 -28.45 -35.64 -47.17
C ASP A 25 -27.07 -35.05 -46.93
N GLU A 26 -26.95 -33.95 -46.18
CA GLU A 26 -25.70 -33.55 -45.51
C GLU A 26 -25.96 -32.32 -44.61
N GLU A 27 -25.93 -32.60 -43.30
CA GLU A 27 -25.77 -31.67 -42.16
C GLU A 27 -27.03 -30.91 -41.68
N ILE A 28 -27.90 -31.64 -40.98
CA ILE A 28 -28.71 -31.05 -39.91
C ILE A 28 -27.72 -30.61 -38.82
N ILE A 29 -27.37 -29.32 -38.82
CA ILE A 29 -26.75 -28.62 -37.68
C ILE A 29 -27.83 -28.45 -36.61
N ALA A 30 -28.34 -29.57 -36.08
CA ALA A 30 -28.98 -29.52 -34.79
C ALA A 30 -27.82 -29.37 -33.82
N GLU A 31 -27.60 -28.15 -33.34
CA GLU A 31 -26.98 -27.94 -32.04
C GLU A 31 -27.71 -28.88 -31.08
N ASP A 32 -27.05 -29.99 -30.78
CA ASP A 32 -27.30 -30.88 -29.68
C ASP A 32 -27.09 -30.08 -28.39
N TYR A 33 -28.06 -29.19 -28.12
CA TYR A 33 -28.41 -28.71 -26.80
C TYR A 33 -28.94 -29.90 -25.98
N ASP A 34 -28.12 -30.93 -25.83
CA ASP A 34 -28.30 -31.89 -24.77
C ASP A 34 -27.62 -31.26 -23.54
N ASP A 35 -28.45 -30.60 -22.74
CA ASP A 35 -28.14 -29.97 -21.46
C ASP A 35 -27.80 -31.07 -20.40
N ASN A 36 -26.96 -32.03 -20.78
CA ASN A 36 -26.44 -33.17 -20.01
C ASN A 36 -25.44 -32.73 -18.92
N ASN A 37 -25.59 -31.51 -18.41
CA ASN A 37 -24.78 -31.08 -17.29
C ASN A 37 -25.20 -31.80 -16.00
N VAL A 38 -26.39 -32.39 -15.95
CA VAL A 38 -26.95 -33.06 -14.77
C VAL A 38 -27.34 -34.48 -15.14
N ASP A 39 -26.58 -35.46 -14.66
CA ASP A 39 -26.88 -36.88 -14.84
C ASP A 39 -27.91 -37.32 -13.79
N TYR A 40 -29.18 -37.04 -14.08
CA TYR A 40 -30.31 -37.35 -13.21
C TYR A 40 -30.42 -38.86 -12.89
N GLU A 41 -29.97 -39.75 -13.77
CA GLU A 41 -29.97 -41.19 -13.51
C GLU A 41 -28.93 -41.55 -12.45
N ALA A 42 -27.69 -41.07 -12.59
CA ALA A 42 -26.66 -41.27 -11.56
C ALA A 42 -27.05 -40.64 -10.21
N THR A 43 -27.74 -39.50 -10.20
CA THR A 43 -28.22 -38.91 -8.92
C THR A 43 -29.20 -39.80 -8.18
N ARG A 44 -30.07 -40.50 -8.92
CA ARG A 44 -31.10 -41.35 -8.35
C ARG A 44 -30.51 -42.68 -7.83
N GLN A 45 -29.45 -43.18 -8.48
CA GLN A 45 -28.77 -44.40 -8.09
C GLN A 45 -27.98 -44.28 -6.77
N GLU A 46 -27.43 -43.10 -6.48
CA GLU A 46 -26.46 -42.86 -5.39
C GLU A 46 -27.09 -42.64 -4.00
N ASN A 47 -28.42 -42.70 -3.87
CA ASN A 47 -29.14 -42.40 -2.62
C ASN A 47 -28.66 -41.09 -1.96
N LEU A 48 -28.52 -40.04 -2.77
CA LEU A 48 -28.10 -38.73 -2.30
C LEU A 48 -29.13 -38.14 -1.32
N PRO A 49 -28.70 -37.29 -0.37
CA PRO A 49 -29.64 -36.59 0.49
C PRO A 49 -30.57 -35.68 -0.33
N PRO A 50 -31.73 -35.27 0.21
CA PRO A 50 -32.68 -34.43 -0.50
C PRO A 50 -32.03 -33.18 -1.09
N ASN A 51 -32.44 -32.83 -2.31
CA ASN A 51 -32.02 -31.63 -3.04
C ASN A 51 -30.52 -31.58 -3.41
N TRP A 52 -29.82 -32.72 -3.32
CA TRP A 52 -28.47 -32.89 -3.86
C TRP A 52 -28.50 -33.53 -5.25
N TYR A 53 -27.74 -32.94 -6.16
CA TYR A 53 -27.61 -33.39 -7.53
C TYR A 53 -26.14 -33.54 -7.90
N LYS A 54 -25.84 -34.54 -8.72
CA LYS A 54 -24.56 -34.83 -9.33
C LYS A 54 -24.55 -34.15 -10.67
N VAL A 55 -23.63 -33.23 -10.83
CA VAL A 55 -23.53 -32.31 -11.94
C VAL A 55 -22.13 -32.47 -12.52
N PHE A 56 -22.00 -32.56 -13.84
CA PHE A 56 -20.71 -32.63 -14.50
C PHE A 56 -20.25 -31.21 -14.85
N ASP A 57 -18.99 -30.89 -14.61
CA ASP A 57 -18.43 -29.60 -15.05
C ASP A 57 -18.07 -29.69 -16.55
N PRO A 58 -18.63 -28.85 -17.44
CA PRO A 58 -18.29 -28.86 -18.87
C PRO A 58 -16.80 -28.67 -19.13
N ALA A 59 -16.09 -27.96 -18.26
CA ALA A 59 -14.69 -27.65 -18.47
C ALA A 59 -13.78 -28.88 -18.28
N CYS A 60 -14.16 -29.83 -17.43
CA CYS A 60 -13.30 -30.96 -17.07
C CYS A 60 -13.98 -32.34 -17.12
N GLY A 61 -15.30 -32.40 -17.32
CA GLY A 61 -16.09 -33.64 -17.32
C GLY A 61 -16.10 -34.36 -15.97
N LEU A 62 -15.62 -33.73 -14.89
CA LEU A 62 -15.62 -34.33 -13.56
C LEU A 62 -16.94 -34.05 -12.85
N PRO A 63 -17.49 -35.04 -12.12
CA PRO A 63 -18.69 -34.84 -11.34
C PRO A 63 -18.40 -34.01 -10.09
N TYR A 64 -19.30 -33.08 -9.80
CA TYR A 64 -19.42 -32.38 -8.54
C TYR A 64 -20.85 -32.52 -8.03
N TYR A 65 -21.05 -32.29 -6.74
CA TYR A 65 -22.34 -32.40 -6.08
C TYR A 65 -22.81 -31.01 -5.68
N TRP A 66 -24.03 -30.66 -6.06
CA TRP A 66 -24.64 -29.37 -5.79
C TRP A 66 -25.97 -29.56 -5.07
N ASN A 67 -26.15 -28.81 -3.98
CA ASN A 67 -27.42 -28.71 -3.29
C ASN A 67 -28.20 -27.49 -3.78
N VAL A 68 -29.36 -27.70 -4.39
CA VAL A 68 -30.15 -26.63 -5.04
C VAL A 68 -30.74 -25.65 -4.01
N ASP A 69 -31.14 -26.11 -2.84
CA ASP A 69 -31.80 -25.25 -1.83
C ASP A 69 -30.81 -24.34 -1.10
N SER A 70 -29.67 -24.91 -0.69
CA SER A 70 -28.66 -24.23 0.13
C SER A 70 -27.52 -23.64 -0.69
N ASP A 71 -27.49 -23.94 -2.00
CA ASP A 71 -26.44 -23.54 -2.94
C ASP A 71 -25.03 -23.93 -2.48
N LEU A 72 -24.97 -25.08 -1.80
CA LEU A 72 -23.74 -25.70 -1.34
C LEU A 72 -23.18 -26.63 -2.42
N VAL A 73 -21.85 -26.69 -2.52
CA VAL A 73 -21.12 -27.48 -3.51
C VAL A 73 -20.06 -28.35 -2.82
N ALA A 74 -19.89 -29.56 -3.32
CA ALA A 74 -18.88 -30.51 -2.86
C ALA A 74 -18.30 -31.29 -4.05
N TRP A 75 -17.01 -31.62 -3.99
CA TRP A 75 -16.34 -32.44 -5.02
C TRP A 75 -16.57 -33.94 -4.82
N LEU A 76 -16.98 -34.36 -3.62
CA LEU A 76 -17.30 -35.74 -3.27
C LEU A 76 -18.78 -35.87 -2.91
N SER A 77 -19.30 -37.09 -2.95
CA SER A 77 -20.67 -37.37 -2.56
C SER A 77 -20.91 -36.89 -1.12
N PRO A 78 -22.02 -36.22 -0.82
CA PRO A 78 -22.38 -35.79 0.54
C PRO A 78 -22.45 -36.93 1.56
N ASN A 79 -22.59 -38.17 1.08
CA ASN A 79 -22.58 -39.37 1.90
C ASN A 79 -21.15 -39.83 2.28
N ASP A 80 -20.12 -39.28 1.64
CA ASP A 80 -18.71 -39.59 1.91
C ASP A 80 -18.21 -38.80 3.14
N PRO A 81 -17.55 -39.44 4.12
CA PRO A 81 -17.06 -38.76 5.32
C PRO A 81 -15.96 -37.71 5.04
N SER A 82 -15.33 -37.72 3.86
CA SER A 82 -14.31 -36.76 3.46
C SER A 82 -14.85 -35.59 2.63
N ALA A 83 -16.16 -35.54 2.39
CA ALA A 83 -16.79 -34.48 1.62
C ALA A 83 -16.71 -33.12 2.33
N VAL A 84 -15.98 -32.18 1.71
CA VAL A 84 -15.92 -30.79 2.16
C VAL A 84 -17.01 -29.99 1.45
N ILE A 85 -18.09 -29.71 2.18
CA ILE A 85 -19.22 -28.93 1.68
C ILE A 85 -18.93 -27.44 1.84
N THR A 86 -18.91 -26.71 0.73
CA THR A 86 -18.58 -25.27 0.69
C THR A 86 -19.67 -24.46 0.00
N LYS A 87 -19.71 -23.15 0.21
CA LYS A 87 -20.60 -22.26 -0.55
C LYS A 87 -20.15 -22.18 -2.01
N SER A 88 -21.09 -22.09 -2.95
CA SER A 88 -20.78 -21.85 -4.37
C SER A 88 -19.85 -20.64 -4.56
N SER A 89 -18.76 -20.83 -5.31
CA SER A 89 -17.76 -19.78 -5.59
C SER A 89 -18.38 -18.54 -6.27
N LYS A 90 -19.49 -18.73 -7.02
CA LYS A 90 -20.23 -17.64 -7.66
C LYS A 90 -20.75 -16.61 -6.64
N LYS A 91 -21.13 -17.03 -5.44
CA LYS A 91 -21.62 -16.13 -4.37
C LYS A 91 -20.51 -15.49 -3.54
N MET A 92 -19.34 -16.12 -3.40
CA MET A 92 -18.21 -15.52 -2.68
C MET A 92 -17.70 -14.22 -3.33
N ARG A 93 -17.87 -14.07 -4.64
CA ARG A 93 -17.49 -12.82 -5.33
C ARG A 93 -18.39 -11.62 -5.01
N ALA A 94 -19.61 -11.85 -4.54
CA ALA A 94 -20.55 -10.76 -4.23
C ALA A 94 -20.26 -10.11 -2.87
N GLU A 95 -19.82 -10.88 -1.87
CA GLU A 95 -19.53 -10.33 -0.53
C GLU A 95 -18.15 -9.67 -0.42
N GLY A 96 -17.17 -10.08 -1.22
CA GLY A 96 -15.85 -9.41 -1.28
C GLY A 96 -15.86 -8.04 -1.99
N GLY A 97 -17.03 -7.49 -2.32
CA GLY A 97 -17.19 -6.16 -2.90
C GLY A 97 -16.94 -5.02 -1.91
N ASP A 98 -17.20 -5.27 -0.62
CA ASP A 98 -17.09 -4.26 0.45
C ASP A 98 -15.62 -3.90 0.74
N ASP A 99 -14.73 -4.90 0.80
CA ASP A 99 -13.27 -4.72 0.92
C ASP A 99 -12.67 -3.87 -0.21
N ARG A 100 -13.27 -3.94 -1.40
CA ARG A 100 -12.82 -3.17 -2.57
C ARG A 100 -13.24 -1.70 -2.48
N ALA A 101 -14.43 -1.44 -1.92
CA ALA A 101 -14.92 -0.09 -1.68
C ALA A 101 -14.14 0.58 -0.54
N GLU A 102 -13.87 -0.12 0.57
CA GLU A 102 -13.03 0.38 1.66
C GLU A 102 -11.60 0.68 1.21
N ARG A 103 -10.95 -0.22 0.45
CA ARG A 103 -9.62 0.04 -0.12
C ARG A 103 -9.59 1.23 -1.06
N GLN A 104 -10.66 1.47 -1.81
CA GLN A 104 -10.77 2.64 -2.67
C GLN A 104 -10.92 3.93 -1.85
N TYR A 105 -11.68 3.88 -0.75
CA TYR A 105 -11.85 5.00 0.17
C TYR A 105 -10.53 5.35 0.89
N GLU A 106 -9.83 4.34 1.40
CA GLU A 106 -8.52 4.50 2.05
C GLU A 106 -7.46 5.03 1.08
N LYS A 107 -7.50 4.60 -0.20
CA LYS A 107 -6.64 5.15 -1.25
C LYS A 107 -6.95 6.62 -1.54
N SER A 108 -8.24 6.98 -1.59
CA SER A 108 -8.65 8.38 -1.80
C SER A 108 -8.26 9.27 -0.63
N ASP A 109 -8.32 8.78 0.61
CA ASP A 109 -7.97 9.58 1.79
C ASP A 109 -6.46 9.79 1.90
N ARG A 110 -5.65 8.75 1.62
CA ARG A 110 -4.19 8.88 1.48
C ARG A 110 -3.79 9.85 0.37
N GLU A 111 -4.53 9.91 -0.73
CA GLU A 111 -4.26 10.86 -1.82
C GLU A 111 -4.57 12.31 -1.39
N ARG A 112 -5.69 12.53 -0.69
CA ARG A 112 -6.04 13.82 -0.11
C ARG A 112 -5.01 14.29 0.93
N GLU A 113 -4.48 13.37 1.73
CA GLU A 113 -3.42 13.68 2.71
C GLU A 113 -2.13 14.12 2.00
N ARG A 114 -1.70 13.40 0.96
CA ARG A 114 -0.54 13.79 0.14
C ARG A 114 -0.72 15.16 -0.52
N ASP A 115 -1.94 15.50 -0.95
CA ASP A 115 -2.21 16.82 -1.53
C ASP A 115 -2.11 17.94 -0.48
N ARG A 116 -2.57 17.69 0.76
CA ARG A 116 -2.39 18.63 1.88
C ARG A 116 -0.91 18.83 2.23
N ASP A 117 -0.11 17.76 2.21
CA ASP A 117 1.33 17.85 2.46
C ASP A 117 2.03 18.66 1.37
N ARG A 118 1.71 18.42 0.09
CA ARG A 118 2.22 19.23 -1.02
C ARG A 118 1.84 20.70 -0.90
N GLU A 119 0.63 20.99 -0.44
CA GLU A 119 0.20 22.37 -0.22
C GLU A 119 0.98 23.04 0.92
N ARG A 120 1.22 22.31 2.02
CA ARG A 120 2.04 22.77 3.14
C ARG A 120 3.48 23.08 2.69
N ASP A 121 4.08 22.24 1.87
CA ASP A 121 5.42 22.47 1.32
C ASP A 121 5.46 23.72 0.43
N ARG A 122 4.46 23.91 -0.44
CA ARG A 122 4.35 25.13 -1.27
C ARG A 122 4.22 26.40 -0.43
N VAL A 123 3.51 26.35 0.71
CA VAL A 123 3.40 27.49 1.62
C VAL A 123 4.76 27.79 2.26
N ARG A 124 5.46 26.75 2.72
CA ARG A 124 6.80 26.89 3.32
C ARG A 124 7.83 27.46 2.34
N ASP A 125 7.79 27.05 1.08
CA ASP A 125 8.67 27.61 0.04
C ASP A 125 8.39 29.09 -0.21
N ARG A 126 7.10 29.49 -0.29
CA ARG A 126 6.72 30.90 -0.42
C ARG A 126 7.15 31.74 0.77
N GLU A 127 7.10 31.20 1.99
CA GLU A 127 7.60 31.89 3.18
C GLU A 127 9.12 32.07 3.11
N ARG A 128 9.86 31.03 2.73
CA ARG A 128 11.31 31.12 2.54
C ARG A 128 11.71 32.16 1.49
N ASP A 129 10.96 32.28 0.40
CA ASP A 129 11.21 33.31 -0.62
C ASP A 129 10.92 34.72 -0.10
N ARG A 130 9.84 34.91 0.67
CA ARG A 130 9.57 36.20 1.34
C ARG A 130 10.67 36.58 2.33
N ASP A 131 11.19 35.63 3.09
CA ASP A 131 12.27 35.89 4.04
C ASP A 131 13.56 36.28 3.31
N ARG A 132 13.89 35.61 2.20
CA ARG A 132 15.02 36.02 1.34
C ARG A 132 14.86 37.44 0.80
N ASP A 133 13.65 37.83 0.40
CA ASP A 133 13.39 39.18 -0.09
C ASP A 133 13.51 40.23 1.03
N ARG A 134 13.06 39.91 2.25
CA ARG A 134 13.30 40.73 3.44
C ARG A 134 14.79 40.87 3.74
N ASP A 135 15.55 39.78 3.71
CA ASP A 135 16.99 39.81 3.96
C ASP A 135 17.74 40.68 2.93
N ARG A 136 17.30 40.64 1.66
CA ARG A 136 17.86 41.53 0.61
C ARG A 136 17.51 42.99 0.83
N ASP A 137 16.34 43.29 1.39
CA ASP A 137 15.93 44.67 1.68
C ASP A 137 16.67 45.21 2.92
N ASP A 138 16.79 44.40 3.98
CA ASP A 138 17.62 44.71 5.16
C ASP A 138 19.09 44.91 4.77
N GLY A 139 19.63 44.07 3.88
CA GLY A 139 20.98 44.23 3.35
C GLY A 139 21.18 45.58 2.65
N ARG A 140 20.23 46.00 1.80
CA ARG A 140 20.27 47.30 1.12
C ARG A 140 20.16 48.47 2.10
N ASP A 141 19.31 48.37 3.12
CA ASP A 141 19.20 49.40 4.15
C ASP A 141 20.43 49.46 5.06
N ARG A 142 21.05 48.31 5.35
CA ARG A 142 22.31 48.24 6.08
C ARG A 142 23.45 48.85 5.29
N ASP A 143 23.53 48.63 3.99
CA ASP A 143 24.54 49.24 3.11
C ASP A 143 24.32 50.75 2.99
N ARG A 144 23.07 51.22 2.86
CA ARG A 144 22.74 52.66 2.93
C ARG A 144 23.13 53.29 4.25
N ARG A 145 22.86 52.61 5.38
CA ARG A 145 23.27 53.07 6.72
C ARG A 145 24.78 53.05 6.88
N LYS A 146 25.47 52.07 6.29
CA LYS A 146 26.93 51.96 6.32
C LYS A 146 27.58 53.08 5.50
N GLN A 147 27.08 53.37 4.30
CA GLN A 147 27.51 54.52 3.51
C GLN A 147 27.29 55.83 4.28
N ARG A 148 26.10 56.06 4.85
CA ARG A 148 25.84 57.25 5.70
C ARG A 148 26.74 57.33 6.94
N ARG A 149 27.20 56.20 7.47
CA ARG A 149 28.11 56.12 8.62
C ARG A 149 29.56 56.34 8.21
N ASP A 150 29.97 55.86 7.05
CA ASP A 150 31.31 56.08 6.49
C ASP A 150 31.47 57.52 5.97
N ASP A 151 30.37 58.18 5.57
CA ASP A 151 30.28 59.63 5.27
C ASP A 151 30.29 60.51 6.55
N ILE A 152 30.04 59.94 7.73
CA ILE A 152 30.17 60.64 9.02
C ILE A 152 31.65 60.57 9.46
N ALA A 153 32.27 61.73 9.63
CA ALA A 153 33.71 61.94 9.86
C ALA A 153 34.40 60.93 10.83
N PRO A 154 35.71 60.62 10.63
CA PRO A 154 36.40 59.50 11.27
C PRO A 154 36.76 59.70 12.76
N TYR A 155 36.11 60.63 13.45
CA TYR A 155 36.38 60.91 14.86
C TYR A 155 35.16 60.65 15.75
N SER A 156 34.77 59.39 15.87
CA SER A 156 33.93 58.95 17.00
C SER A 156 34.16 57.48 17.35
N LYS A 157 35.41 57.13 17.66
CA LYS A 157 35.67 56.01 18.57
C LYS A 157 35.83 56.61 19.96
N ASN A 158 34.80 56.48 20.79
CA ASN A 158 34.94 56.27 22.23
C ASN A 158 33.57 55.91 22.84
N LYS A 159 33.20 54.63 22.72
CA LYS A 159 32.32 53.97 23.69
C LYS A 159 32.49 52.45 23.63
N ARG A 160 33.71 52.01 23.97
CA ARG A 160 33.91 50.69 24.59
C ARG A 160 33.61 50.89 26.07
N GLY A 161 32.36 50.71 26.45
CA GLY A 161 31.91 50.78 27.84
C GLY A 161 30.84 49.71 28.03
N ARG A 162 31.11 48.79 28.95
CA ARG A 162 30.26 47.67 29.38
C ARG A 162 28.77 48.01 29.38
N LYS A 163 27.97 47.19 28.70
CA LYS A 163 26.53 47.02 28.94
C LYS A 163 26.32 45.88 29.94
N ASP A 164 27.00 45.93 31.07
CA ASP A 164 26.70 45.01 32.18
C ASP A 164 25.57 45.54 33.08
N ASP A 165 25.13 46.80 32.90
CA ASP A 165 24.19 47.47 33.81
C ASP A 165 22.96 48.09 33.12
N GLU A 166 22.61 47.67 31.90
CA GLU A 166 21.34 48.04 31.26
C GLU A 166 20.49 46.77 31.10
N MET A 167 20.20 46.14 32.25
CA MET A 167 19.23 45.05 32.31
C MET A 167 17.83 45.63 32.18
N ASP A 168 16.98 44.90 31.47
CA ASP A 168 15.57 45.24 31.35
C ASP A 168 14.96 45.28 32.76
N PRO A 169 14.38 46.42 33.18
CA PRO A 169 13.74 46.57 34.50
C PRO A 169 12.48 45.70 34.67
N MET A 170 12.21 44.78 33.74
CA MET A 170 11.19 43.74 33.86
C MET A 170 11.77 42.31 33.73
N ASP A 171 13.09 42.14 33.61
CA ASP A 171 13.72 40.82 33.55
C ASP A 171 13.86 40.24 34.97
N PRO A 172 13.34 39.02 35.25
CA PRO A 172 13.47 38.39 36.56
C PRO A 172 14.93 38.19 37.00
N SER A 173 15.88 38.09 36.08
CA SER A 173 17.32 38.03 36.40
C SER A 173 17.92 39.37 36.86
N ALA A 174 17.18 40.48 36.67
CA ALA A 174 17.52 41.80 37.19
C ALA A 174 17.15 41.98 38.68
N TYR A 175 16.16 41.22 39.17
CA TYR A 175 15.67 41.31 40.56
C TYR A 175 15.90 40.05 41.41
N SER A 176 16.29 38.91 40.82
CA SER A 176 16.51 37.65 41.53
C SER A 176 17.99 37.27 41.58
N ASP A 177 18.39 36.62 42.69
CA ASP A 177 19.72 36.02 42.88
C ASP A 177 19.88 34.70 42.10
N ALA A 178 19.13 34.56 41.01
CA ALA A 178 19.20 33.41 40.14
C ALA A 178 20.58 33.39 39.47
N PRO A 179 21.34 32.29 39.57
CA PRO A 179 22.65 32.22 38.94
C PRO A 179 22.50 32.42 37.43
N ARG A 180 23.26 33.38 36.89
CA ARG A 180 23.29 33.74 35.47
C ARG A 180 23.93 32.61 34.65
N GLY A 181 23.16 31.56 34.40
CA GLY A 181 23.56 30.42 33.58
C GLY A 181 23.53 30.75 32.10
N SER A 182 24.45 30.18 31.32
CA SER A 182 24.26 30.10 29.87
C SER A 182 23.17 29.06 29.57
N TRP A 183 22.58 29.08 28.38
CA TRP A 183 21.55 28.10 27.95
C TRP A 183 21.94 26.63 28.25
N SER A 184 23.24 26.33 28.31
CA SER A 184 23.77 25.00 28.65
C SER A 184 23.85 24.67 30.14
N SER A 185 23.56 25.59 31.08
CA SER A 185 23.62 25.29 32.51
C SER A 185 22.47 24.36 32.92
N GLY A 186 22.78 23.13 33.33
CA GLY A 186 21.80 22.13 33.77
C GLY A 186 21.38 21.11 32.71
N LEU A 187 21.83 21.24 31.46
CA LEU A 187 21.64 20.20 30.45
C LEU A 187 22.71 19.11 30.59
N PRO A 188 22.36 17.81 30.59
CA PRO A 188 23.34 16.74 30.58
C PRO A 188 24.22 16.90 29.34
N LYS A 189 25.54 16.82 29.51
CA LYS A 189 26.45 16.96 28.37
C LYS A 189 26.15 15.81 27.41
N ARG A 190 26.20 16.09 26.10
CA ARG A 190 25.94 15.12 25.01
C ARG A 190 26.69 13.78 25.12
N ASN A 191 27.69 13.68 26.01
CA ASN A 191 28.52 12.51 26.23
C ASN A 191 28.24 11.78 27.57
N GLU A 192 27.30 12.23 28.39
CA GLU A 192 26.95 11.61 29.69
C GLU A 192 25.80 10.60 29.59
N ALA A 193 25.02 10.64 28.50
CA ALA A 193 24.01 9.62 28.22
C ALA A 193 24.69 8.34 27.72
N LYS A 194 25.07 7.46 28.66
CA LYS A 194 25.54 6.08 28.42
C LYS A 194 24.39 5.16 27.94
N THR A 195 23.40 5.73 27.27
CA THR A 195 22.26 5.04 26.69
C THR A 195 22.49 4.97 25.19
N GLY A 196 23.06 3.85 24.74
CA GLY A 196 23.18 3.48 23.32
C GLY A 196 21.81 3.13 22.72
N ALA A 197 20.86 4.05 22.83
CA ALA A 197 19.54 3.97 22.22
C ALA A 197 19.46 5.06 21.15
N ASP A 198 19.20 4.65 19.92
CA ASP A 198 18.98 5.59 18.82
C ASP A 198 17.72 6.39 19.10
N THR A 199 17.90 7.70 19.31
CA THR A 199 16.81 8.66 19.57
C THR A 199 15.90 8.87 18.36
N THR A 200 16.24 8.27 17.21
CA THR A 200 15.52 8.41 15.93
C THR A 200 14.38 7.39 15.76
N ALA A 201 14.27 6.37 16.62
CA ALA A 201 13.24 5.34 16.46
C ALA A 201 11.95 5.69 17.22
N ALA A 202 10.88 5.98 16.49
CA ALA A 202 9.54 6.15 17.06
C ALA A 202 8.83 4.78 17.18
N GLY A 203 8.66 4.28 18.42
CA GLY A 203 7.91 3.05 18.70
C GLY A 203 8.15 2.50 20.11
N PRO A 204 7.31 1.57 20.61
CA PRO A 204 7.50 0.95 21.92
C PRO A 204 8.87 0.28 21.99
N LEU A 205 9.64 0.67 23.01
CA LEU A 205 11.09 0.54 23.14
C LEU A 205 11.56 -0.90 23.45
N PHE A 206 11.09 -1.90 22.70
CA PHE A 206 11.56 -3.28 22.78
C PHE A 206 12.33 -3.65 21.52
N GLN A 207 13.36 -2.86 21.20
CA GLN A 207 14.37 -3.29 20.24
C GLN A 207 15.29 -4.28 20.94
N GLN A 208 15.34 -5.50 20.40
CA GLN A 208 16.27 -6.53 20.82
C GLN A 208 17.69 -5.97 20.73
N ARG A 209 18.32 -5.74 21.89
CA ARG A 209 19.64 -5.11 21.97
C ARG A 209 20.68 -6.06 21.36
N PRO A 210 21.54 -5.57 20.44
CA PRO A 210 22.66 -6.36 19.96
C PRO A 210 23.56 -6.76 21.13
N TYR A 211 24.00 -8.02 21.16
CA TYR A 211 24.96 -8.46 22.17
C TYR A 211 26.23 -7.60 22.09
N PRO A 212 26.86 -7.27 23.24
CA PRO A 212 28.09 -6.50 23.25
C PRO A 212 29.17 -7.21 22.44
N SER A 213 29.93 -6.45 21.66
CA SER A 213 31.03 -7.01 20.88
C SER A 213 32.03 -7.75 21.78
N PRO A 214 32.70 -8.82 21.29
CA PRO A 214 33.63 -9.60 22.10
C PRO A 214 34.70 -8.74 22.83
N GLY A 215 35.21 -7.68 22.20
CA GLY A 215 36.16 -6.76 22.83
C GLY A 215 35.58 -5.85 23.92
N ALA A 216 34.27 -5.60 23.91
CA ALA A 216 33.60 -4.90 25.01
C ALA A 216 33.42 -5.80 26.24
N VAL A 217 33.09 -7.07 26.01
CA VAL A 217 33.00 -8.09 27.07
C VAL A 217 34.36 -8.31 27.75
N LEU A 218 35.44 -8.43 26.97
CA LEU A 218 36.79 -8.58 27.51
C LEU A 218 37.22 -7.38 28.38
N ARG A 219 36.91 -6.15 27.96
CA ARG A 219 37.19 -4.95 28.76
C ARG A 219 36.37 -4.88 30.05
N ALA A 220 35.09 -5.25 30.01
CA ALA A 220 34.25 -5.30 31.20
C ALA A 220 34.78 -6.33 32.21
N ASN A 221 35.20 -7.50 31.74
CA ASN A 221 35.78 -8.53 32.59
C ASN A 221 37.12 -8.09 33.19
N ALA A 222 37.97 -7.41 32.40
CA ALA A 222 39.24 -6.86 32.89
C ALA A 222 39.04 -5.76 33.95
N ALA A 223 38.04 -4.90 33.79
CA ALA A 223 37.71 -3.86 34.77
C ALA A 223 37.12 -4.42 36.07
N ASN A 224 36.50 -5.60 36.02
CA ASN A 224 35.96 -6.29 37.19
C ASN A 224 36.99 -7.18 37.91
N GLN A 225 38.22 -7.29 37.39
CA GLN A 225 39.32 -7.91 38.13
C GLN A 225 39.78 -6.92 39.21
N ILE A 226 39.27 -7.10 40.43
CA ILE A 226 39.77 -6.39 41.60
C ILE A 226 41.22 -6.86 41.82
N PRO A 227 42.19 -5.94 41.98
CA PRO A 227 43.55 -6.33 42.30
C PRO A 227 43.54 -7.09 43.63
N LYS A 228 43.97 -8.34 43.62
CA LYS A 228 44.33 -9.05 44.85
C LYS A 228 45.63 -8.41 45.35
N GLU A 229 45.54 -7.72 46.48
CA GLU A 229 46.72 -7.28 47.26
C GLU A 229 47.61 -8.47 47.65
#